data_AF-A0AAN6EB52-F1
#
_entry.id   AF-A0AAN6EB52-F1
#
_cell.length_a   1.000
_cell.length_b   1.000
_cell.length_c   1.000
_cell.angle_alpha   90.00
_cell.angle_beta   90.00
_cell.angle_gamma   90.00
#
_symmetry.space_group_name_H-M   'P 1'
#
loop_
_entity.id
_entity.type
_entity.pdbx_description
1 polymer ?
#
loop_
_entity_poly.entity_id
_entity_poly.type
_entity_poly.pdbx_seq_one_letter_code
_entity_poly.pdbx_strand_id
1 'polypeptide(L)'
;MRFFIDDLPVIFPYDYVYPEQYQYMCGLKRSLDSKGHAMLEMPSGTGKTISLLSLIIAYQQFYPGRRKLVYCSRTVPEIDKALAELKRLMEYRQRQGCADENFIGLGLTSRKNLCVHPQVSTERKGAIVDARCREMTASWVRQKAQTAGNIELCDFFETLQTMETSELLPSGVYTLEDLTDYGKAHKMCPYYLSRRVIPMADVIIYSFHYMLDPKVAELV
;
A
#
# COMPACT_ATOMS: atom_id res chain seq x y z
N MET A 1 19.03 8.87 -11.89
CA MET A 1 19.30 10.23 -12.36
C MET A 1 18.56 11.27 -11.52
N ARG A 2 19.11 12.48 -11.35
CA ARG A 2 18.42 13.63 -10.76
C ARG A 2 18.23 14.71 -11.84
N PHE A 3 17.03 15.24 -11.97
CA PHE A 3 16.71 16.37 -12.85
C PHE A 3 15.62 17.24 -12.22
N PHE A 4 15.29 18.35 -12.87
CA PHE A 4 14.31 19.31 -12.37
C PHE A 4 13.11 19.42 -13.31
N ILE A 5 11.92 19.52 -12.72
CA ILE A 5 10.71 19.98 -13.40
C ILE A 5 10.26 21.24 -12.67
N ASP A 6 10.43 22.38 -13.33
CA ASP A 6 10.40 23.70 -12.69
C ASP A 6 11.36 23.75 -11.49
N ASP A 7 10.83 23.96 -10.29
CA ASP A 7 11.52 24.00 -9.00
C ASP A 7 11.69 22.63 -8.33
N LEU A 8 10.98 21.60 -8.81
CA LEU A 8 10.91 20.29 -8.15
C LEU A 8 12.10 19.38 -8.56
N PRO A 9 12.98 18.98 -7.62
CA PRO A 9 14.00 17.97 -7.89
C PRO A 9 13.40 16.56 -7.95
N VAL A 10 13.43 15.93 -9.12
CA VAL A 10 12.93 14.57 -9.34
C VAL A 10 14.10 13.58 -9.36
N ILE A 11 13.98 12.53 -8.54
CA ILE A 11 14.91 11.39 -8.53
C ILE A 11 14.27 10.24 -9.30
N PHE A 12 14.94 9.78 -10.36
CA PHE A 12 14.43 8.76 -11.25
C PHE A 12 15.35 7.54 -11.27
N PRO A 13 14.83 6.30 -11.14
CA PRO A 13 15.63 5.10 -10.85
C PRO A 13 16.20 4.41 -12.10
N TYR A 14 16.43 5.21 -13.15
CA TYR A 14 17.04 4.85 -14.42
C TYR A 14 17.99 5.97 -14.86
N ASP A 15 18.88 5.64 -15.79
CA ASP A 15 19.91 6.56 -16.29
C ASP A 15 19.37 7.54 -17.34
N TYR A 16 18.23 7.22 -17.95
CA TYR A 16 17.62 8.02 -19.00
C TYR A 16 16.12 8.19 -18.76
N VAL A 17 15.59 9.37 -19.11
CA VAL A 17 14.17 9.70 -19.10
C VAL A 17 13.76 10.03 -20.52
N TYR A 18 12.73 9.34 -21.02
CA TYR A 18 12.21 9.60 -22.36
C TYR A 18 11.52 10.97 -22.44
N PRO A 19 11.55 11.65 -23.60
CA PRO A 19 10.84 12.92 -23.78
C PRO A 19 9.35 12.85 -23.39
N GLU A 20 8.68 11.74 -23.70
CA GLU A 20 7.26 11.52 -23.38
C GLU A 20 7.04 11.37 -21.87
N GLN A 21 7.96 10.70 -21.16
CA GLN A 21 7.92 10.61 -19.70
C GLN A 21 8.09 11.99 -19.06
N TYR A 22 9.02 12.80 -19.58
CA TYR A 22 9.24 14.16 -19.10
C TYR A 22 8.00 15.02 -19.28
N GLN A 23 7.40 15.01 -20.49
CA GLN A 23 6.16 15.73 -20.78
C GLN A 23 5.00 15.28 -19.89
N TYR A 24 4.86 13.97 -19.68
CA TYR A 24 3.87 13.41 -18.76
C TYR A 24 4.05 13.96 -17.33
N MET A 25 5.29 13.97 -16.83
CA MET A 25 5.60 14.49 -15.49
C MET A 25 5.34 16.01 -15.40
N CYS A 26 5.63 16.79 -16.44
CA CYS A 26 5.26 18.21 -16.49
C CYS A 26 3.73 18.42 -16.43
N GLY A 27 2.96 17.60 -17.17
CA GLY A 27 1.50 17.63 -17.11
C GLY A 27 0.96 17.29 -15.72
N LEU A 28 1.52 16.25 -15.11
CA LEU A 28 1.14 15.82 -13.76
C LEU A 28 1.50 16.88 -12.70
N LYS A 29 2.68 17.49 -12.75
CA LYS A 29 3.09 18.55 -11.79
C LYS A 29 2.14 19.74 -11.86
N ARG A 30 1.83 20.26 -13.06
CA ARG A 30 0.87 21.37 -13.25
C ARG A 30 -0.50 21.07 -12.62
N SER A 31 -0.93 19.82 -12.69
CA SER A 31 -2.20 19.38 -12.13
C SER A 31 -2.17 19.33 -10.60
N LEU A 32 -1.06 18.87 -10.02
CA LEU A 32 -0.85 18.89 -8.57
C LEU A 32 -0.78 20.33 -8.04
N ASP A 33 -0.05 21.21 -8.72
CA ASP A 33 0.12 22.62 -8.32
C ASP A 33 -1.20 23.40 -8.35
N SER A 34 -2.06 23.13 -9.34
CA SER A 34 -3.40 23.71 -9.46
C SER A 34 -4.43 23.10 -8.51
N LYS A 35 -4.09 22.00 -7.80
CA LYS A 35 -5.00 21.23 -6.94
C LYS A 35 -6.27 20.75 -7.68
N GLY A 36 -6.13 20.48 -8.98
CA GLY A 36 -7.23 20.09 -9.86
C GLY A 36 -7.19 18.61 -10.25
N HIS A 37 -8.18 18.21 -11.07
CA HIS A 37 -8.20 16.91 -11.71
C HIS A 37 -7.47 16.94 -13.05
N ALA A 38 -6.87 15.82 -13.44
CA ALA A 38 -6.16 15.68 -14.70
C ALA A 38 -6.50 14.38 -15.40
N MET A 39 -6.66 14.45 -16.71
CA MET A 39 -6.72 13.30 -17.60
C MET A 39 -5.43 13.26 -18.41
N LEU A 40 -4.55 12.33 -18.07
CA LEU A 40 -3.23 12.19 -18.69
C LEU A 40 -3.17 10.89 -19.47
N GLU A 41 -2.95 11.00 -20.78
CA GLU A 41 -2.73 9.86 -21.66
C GLU A 41 -1.23 9.59 -21.78
N MET A 42 -0.84 8.32 -21.67
CA MET A 42 0.51 7.89 -22.03
C MET A 42 0.47 6.48 -22.63
N PRO A 43 1.18 6.21 -23.74
CA PRO A 43 1.20 4.90 -24.37
C PRO A 43 1.66 3.78 -23.43
N SER A 44 1.23 2.55 -23.69
CA SER A 44 1.69 1.38 -22.93
C SER A 44 3.19 1.12 -23.14
N GLY A 45 3.88 0.63 -22.12
CA GLY A 45 5.28 0.21 -22.21
C GLY A 45 6.32 1.34 -22.05
N THR A 46 5.89 2.60 -21.89
CA THR A 46 6.78 3.76 -21.77
C THR A 46 7.16 4.12 -20.33
N GLY A 47 6.84 3.27 -19.34
CA GLY A 47 7.21 3.50 -17.94
C GLY A 47 6.29 4.47 -17.17
N LYS A 48 4.97 4.42 -17.43
CA LYS A 48 3.96 5.26 -16.76
C LYS A 48 4.01 5.21 -15.25
N THR A 49 4.05 4.01 -14.71
CA THR A 49 4.02 3.79 -13.28
C THR A 49 5.23 4.44 -12.62
N ILE A 50 6.44 4.17 -13.10
CA ILE A 50 7.65 4.79 -12.51
C ILE A 50 7.71 6.31 -12.69
N SER A 51 7.31 6.87 -13.83
CA SER A 51 7.27 8.33 -14.02
C SER A 51 6.30 9.01 -13.07
N LEU A 52 5.12 8.42 -12.88
CA LEU A 52 4.13 8.89 -11.91
C LEU A 52 4.68 8.82 -10.48
N LEU A 53 5.21 7.66 -10.07
CA LEU A 53 5.73 7.45 -8.71
C LEU A 53 6.91 8.38 -8.40
N SER A 54 7.84 8.52 -9.34
CA SER A 54 9.03 9.38 -9.17
C SER A 54 8.65 10.84 -8.94
N LEU A 55 7.68 11.35 -9.71
CA LEU A 55 7.20 12.72 -9.54
C LEU A 55 6.43 12.91 -8.25
N ILE A 56 5.47 12.02 -7.94
CA ILE A 56 4.60 12.19 -6.76
C ILE A 56 5.42 12.10 -5.47
N ILE A 57 6.37 11.15 -5.37
CA ILE A 57 7.23 11.04 -4.19
C ILE A 57 8.13 12.27 -4.09
N ALA A 58 8.72 12.74 -5.20
CA ALA A 58 9.45 14.00 -5.18
C ALA A 58 8.58 15.15 -4.67
N TYR A 59 7.33 15.24 -5.13
CA TYR A 59 6.38 16.27 -4.72
C TYR A 59 6.05 16.19 -3.22
N GLN A 60 5.78 14.99 -2.70
CA GLN A 60 5.50 14.73 -1.29
C GLN A 60 6.66 15.15 -0.38
N GLN A 61 7.90 14.92 -0.83
CA GLN A 61 9.12 15.17 -0.04
C GLN A 61 9.62 16.62 -0.17
N PHE A 62 9.35 17.30 -1.29
CA PHE A 62 9.84 18.66 -1.54
C PHE A 62 8.91 19.75 -1.00
N TYR A 63 7.59 19.61 -1.17
CA TYR A 63 6.64 20.63 -0.74
C TYR A 63 6.07 20.35 0.64
N PRO A 64 5.91 21.38 1.50
CA PRO A 64 5.33 21.20 2.82
C PRO A 64 3.89 20.70 2.73
N GLY A 65 3.48 19.94 3.74
CA GLY A 65 2.16 19.33 3.85
C GLY A 65 2.18 17.83 3.62
N ARG A 66 1.65 17.07 4.59
CA ARG A 66 1.52 15.62 4.47
C ARG A 66 0.47 15.30 3.40
N ARG A 67 0.89 14.58 2.36
CA ARG A 67 0.02 14.13 1.26
C ARG A 67 0.13 12.62 1.16
N LYS A 68 -0.99 11.93 0.99
CA LYS A 68 -1.04 10.47 0.78
C LYS A 68 -1.31 10.19 -0.69
N LEU A 69 -0.51 9.33 -1.31
CA LEU A 69 -0.78 8.80 -2.65
C LEU A 69 -1.69 7.58 -2.54
N VAL A 70 -2.86 7.67 -3.16
CA VAL A 70 -3.76 6.53 -3.35
C VAL A 70 -3.66 6.09 -4.81
N TYR A 71 -3.02 4.95 -5.04
CA TYR A 71 -2.83 4.38 -6.36
C TYR A 71 -3.84 3.24 -6.58
N CYS A 72 -4.79 3.46 -7.47
CA CYS A 72 -5.80 2.47 -7.82
C CYS A 72 -5.42 1.70 -9.09
N SER A 73 -5.41 0.38 -9.01
CA SER A 73 -5.17 -0.51 -10.15
C SER A 73 -6.33 -1.49 -10.35
N ARG A 74 -6.39 -2.20 -11.49
CA ARG A 74 -7.51 -3.12 -11.76
C ARG A 74 -7.28 -4.48 -11.15
N THR A 75 -6.09 -5.03 -11.34
CA THR A 75 -5.78 -6.43 -11.01
C THR A 75 -4.68 -6.54 -9.95
N VAL A 76 -4.66 -7.66 -9.23
CA VAL A 76 -3.62 -7.94 -8.21
C VAL A 76 -2.20 -7.95 -8.82
N PRO A 77 -1.94 -8.57 -9.99
CA PRO A 77 -0.60 -8.51 -10.60
C PRO A 77 -0.13 -7.09 -10.93
N GLU A 78 -1.04 -6.17 -11.26
CA GLU A 78 -0.68 -4.77 -11.48
C GLU A 78 -0.36 -4.04 -10.17
N ILE A 79 -1.03 -4.40 -9.06
CA ILE A 79 -0.72 -3.91 -7.72
C ILE A 79 0.71 -4.35 -7.34
N ASP A 80 1.04 -5.63 -7.50
CA ASP A 80 2.37 -6.15 -7.19
C ASP A 80 3.47 -5.50 -8.04
N LYS A 81 3.23 -5.32 -9.34
CA LYS A 81 4.17 -4.61 -10.22
C LYS A 81 4.39 -3.16 -9.77
N ALA A 82 3.34 -2.44 -9.39
CA ALA A 82 3.46 -1.07 -8.92
C ALA A 82 4.19 -0.98 -7.57
N LEU A 83 3.96 -1.92 -6.65
CA LEU A 83 4.69 -2.02 -5.38
C LEU A 83 6.18 -2.34 -5.61
N ALA A 84 6.50 -3.22 -6.55
CA ALA A 84 7.87 -3.52 -6.92
C ALA A 84 8.60 -2.31 -7.51
N GLU A 85 7.93 -1.53 -8.38
CA GLU A 85 8.48 -0.27 -8.89
C GLU A 85 8.68 0.77 -7.80
N LEU A 86 7.73 0.89 -6.87
CA LEU A 86 7.84 1.77 -5.70
C LEU A 86 9.03 1.37 -4.80
N LYS A 87 9.18 0.07 -4.52
CA LYS A 87 10.29 -0.47 -3.71
C LYS A 87 11.64 -0.14 -4.36
N ARG A 88 11.77 -0.40 -5.66
CA ARG A 88 12.97 -0.05 -6.44
C ARG A 88 13.26 1.46 -6.40
N LEU A 89 12.23 2.30 -6.52
CA LEU A 89 12.38 3.75 -6.45
C LEU A 89 12.89 4.20 -5.09
N MET A 90 12.31 3.71 -3.99
CA MET A 90 12.73 4.07 -2.64
C MET A 90 14.15 3.60 -2.33
N GLU A 91 14.51 2.37 -2.73
CA GLU A 91 15.90 1.87 -2.62
C GLU A 91 16.88 2.74 -3.40
N TYR A 92 16.50 3.16 -4.61
CA TYR A 92 17.33 4.04 -5.43
C TYR A 92 17.50 5.42 -4.77
N ARG A 93 16.43 6.00 -4.23
CA ARG A 93 16.46 7.28 -3.51
C ARG A 93 17.37 7.21 -2.28
N GLN A 94 17.28 6.12 -1.51
CA GLN A 94 18.17 5.88 -0.37
C GLN A 94 19.65 5.84 -0.81
N ARG A 95 19.98 5.14 -1.91
CA ARG A 95 21.34 5.12 -2.48
C ARG A 95 21.82 6.49 -2.97
N GLN A 96 20.91 7.37 -3.35
CA GLN A 96 21.21 8.75 -3.73
C GLN A 96 21.31 9.70 -2.52
N GLY A 97 21.21 9.19 -1.29
CA GLY A 97 21.31 9.99 -0.07
C GLY A 97 20.07 10.82 0.25
N CYS A 98 18.89 10.47 -0.29
CA CYS A 98 17.63 11.09 0.11
C CYS A 98 17.22 10.59 1.50
N ALA A 99 16.97 11.51 2.43
CA ALA A 99 16.50 11.21 3.78
C ALA A 99 14.96 11.16 3.83
N ASP A 100 14.37 10.14 3.19
CA ASP A 100 12.93 9.90 3.22
C ASP A 100 12.55 9.18 4.54
N GLU A 101 12.60 9.90 5.66
CA GLU A 101 12.33 9.32 6.99
C GLU A 101 10.87 8.86 7.14
N ASN A 102 10.67 7.73 7.82
CA ASN A 102 9.35 7.20 8.19
C ASN A 102 8.40 6.92 7.01
N PHE A 103 8.93 6.69 5.81
CA PHE A 103 8.12 6.40 4.63
C PHE A 103 7.48 5.01 4.71
N ILE A 104 6.17 4.92 4.50
CA ILE A 104 5.43 3.65 4.43
C ILE A 104 4.66 3.55 3.11
N GLY A 105 5.02 2.53 2.32
CA GLY A 105 4.32 2.12 1.11
C GLY A 105 3.64 0.76 1.30
N LEU A 106 2.35 0.66 0.98
CA LEU A 106 1.54 -0.52 1.33
C LEU A 106 0.66 -1.00 0.18
N GLY A 107 0.65 -2.32 -0.05
CA GLY A 107 -0.36 -2.99 -0.89
C GLY A 107 -1.60 -3.40 -0.09
N LEU A 108 -2.80 -3.13 -0.62
CA LEU A 108 -4.05 -3.69 -0.07
C LEU A 108 -4.73 -4.62 -1.05
N THR A 109 -5.30 -5.70 -0.51
CA THR A 109 -6.05 -6.69 -1.28
C THR A 109 -7.04 -7.45 -0.37
N SER A 110 -7.68 -8.48 -0.91
CA SER A 110 -8.68 -9.29 -0.22
C SER A 110 -8.09 -10.21 0.86
N ARG A 111 -8.93 -10.65 1.80
CA ARG A 111 -8.54 -11.65 2.81
C ARG A 111 -7.96 -12.90 2.17
N LYS A 112 -8.51 -13.34 1.02
CA LYS A 112 -8.02 -14.50 0.28
C LYS A 112 -6.54 -14.43 -0.05
N ASN A 113 -6.02 -13.23 -0.34
CA ASN A 113 -4.64 -13.05 -0.76
C ASN A 113 -3.68 -12.75 0.40
N LEU A 114 -4.18 -12.41 1.59
CA LEU A 114 -3.37 -12.03 2.77
C LEU A 114 -3.59 -12.95 3.98
N CYS A 115 -4.48 -13.95 3.90
CA CYS A 115 -4.76 -14.84 5.01
C CYS A 115 -3.60 -15.83 5.21
N VAL A 116 -3.10 -15.89 6.45
CA VAL A 116 -2.04 -16.81 6.87
C VAL A 116 -2.52 -17.88 7.85
N HIS A 117 -3.81 -17.88 8.20
CA HIS A 117 -4.39 -18.87 9.10
C HIS A 117 -4.41 -20.26 8.44
N PRO A 118 -3.80 -21.30 9.02
CA PRO A 118 -3.54 -22.58 8.35
C PRO A 118 -4.78 -23.26 7.74
N GLN A 119 -5.94 -23.15 8.39
CA GLN A 119 -7.18 -23.78 7.94
C GLN A 119 -7.99 -22.91 6.96
N VAL A 120 -7.74 -21.60 6.91
CA VAL A 120 -8.53 -20.65 6.10
C VAL A 120 -7.80 -20.27 4.83
N SER A 121 -6.47 -20.19 4.86
CA SER A 121 -5.63 -19.85 3.71
C SER A 121 -5.69 -20.89 2.58
N THR A 122 -6.11 -22.12 2.89
CA THR A 122 -6.28 -23.22 1.92
C THR A 122 -7.55 -23.09 1.07
N GLU A 123 -8.49 -22.22 1.47
CA GLU A 123 -9.77 -22.05 0.80
C GLU A 123 -9.65 -21.29 -0.54
N ARG A 124 -10.26 -21.83 -1.59
CA ARG A 124 -10.15 -21.26 -2.94
C ARG A 124 -11.11 -20.10 -3.20
N LYS A 125 -12.26 -20.07 -2.52
CA LYS A 125 -13.32 -19.07 -2.76
C LYS A 125 -13.24 -17.96 -1.71
N GLY A 126 -13.16 -16.71 -2.18
CA GLY A 126 -13.05 -15.53 -1.28
C GLY A 126 -14.20 -15.44 -0.28
N ALA A 127 -15.43 -15.75 -0.69
CA ALA A 127 -16.59 -15.75 0.21
C ALA A 127 -16.46 -16.73 1.39
N ILE A 128 -15.82 -17.89 1.18
CA ILE A 128 -15.59 -18.88 2.25
C ILE A 128 -14.50 -18.37 3.20
N VAL A 129 -13.43 -17.79 2.66
CA VAL A 129 -12.38 -17.13 3.45
C VAL A 129 -12.98 -16.03 4.33
N ASP A 130 -13.86 -15.20 3.77
CA ASP A 130 -14.51 -14.12 4.50
C ASP A 130 -15.43 -14.65 5.61
N ALA A 131 -16.24 -15.67 5.33
CA ALA A 131 -17.12 -16.30 6.31
C ALA A 131 -16.33 -16.89 7.49
N ARG A 132 -15.35 -17.76 7.21
CA ARG A 132 -14.51 -18.39 8.25
C ARG A 132 -13.69 -17.37 9.04
N CYS A 133 -13.16 -16.34 8.38
CA CYS A 133 -12.46 -15.27 9.09
C CYS A 133 -13.41 -14.56 10.06
N ARG A 134 -14.66 -14.30 9.64
CA ARG A 134 -15.65 -13.62 10.48
C ARG A 134 -16.10 -14.48 11.66
N GLU A 135 -16.20 -15.80 11.49
CA GLU A 135 -16.51 -16.76 12.55
C GLU A 135 -15.49 -16.74 13.70
N MET A 136 -14.25 -16.30 13.46
CA MET A 136 -13.20 -16.22 14.47
C MET A 136 -12.86 -14.80 14.94
N THR A 137 -13.24 -13.76 14.17
CA THR A 137 -12.78 -12.37 14.43
C THR A 137 -13.90 -11.39 14.76
N ALA A 138 -15.16 -11.76 14.58
CA ALA A 138 -16.27 -10.87 14.86
C ALA A 138 -16.40 -10.54 16.35
N SER A 139 -16.75 -9.29 16.66
CA SER A 139 -16.80 -8.78 18.04
C SER A 139 -17.70 -9.61 18.96
N TRP A 140 -18.85 -10.10 18.45
CA TRP A 140 -19.75 -10.95 19.24
C TRP A 140 -19.18 -12.35 19.52
N VAL A 141 -18.33 -12.87 18.63
CA VAL A 141 -17.65 -14.17 18.84
C VAL A 141 -16.61 -13.99 19.94
N ARG A 142 -15.81 -12.92 19.85
CA ARG A 142 -14.78 -12.59 20.84
C ARG A 142 -15.38 -12.38 22.24
N GLN A 143 -16.50 -11.65 22.33
CA GLN A 143 -17.20 -11.46 23.60
C GLN A 143 -17.72 -12.80 24.17
N LYS A 144 -18.28 -13.66 23.31
CA LYS A 144 -18.73 -14.99 23.74
C LYS A 144 -17.57 -15.86 24.22
N ALA A 145 -16.42 -15.81 23.55
CA ALA A 145 -15.24 -16.59 23.93
C ALA A 145 -14.72 -16.21 25.33
N GLN A 146 -14.87 -14.94 25.73
CA GLN A 146 -14.55 -14.49 27.09
C GLN A 146 -15.50 -15.06 28.15
N THR A 147 -16.75 -15.33 27.80
CA THR A 147 -17.79 -15.85 28.72
C THR A 147 -17.91 -17.37 28.70
N ALA A 148 -17.66 -18.01 27.56
CA ALA A 148 -17.77 -19.43 27.31
C ALA A 148 -16.46 -19.88 26.66
N GLY A 149 -15.51 -20.32 27.49
CA GLY A 149 -14.10 -20.55 27.13
C GLY A 149 -13.79 -21.70 26.15
N ASN A 150 -14.73 -22.06 25.26
CA ASN A 150 -14.57 -23.13 24.28
C ASN A 150 -14.88 -22.67 22.84
N ILE A 151 -14.55 -21.42 22.51
CA ILE A 151 -14.72 -20.85 21.17
C ILE A 151 -13.33 -20.58 20.59
N GLU A 152 -13.04 -21.16 19.43
CA GLU A 152 -11.79 -20.95 18.71
C GLU A 152 -11.76 -19.54 18.10
N LEU A 153 -10.70 -18.80 18.39
CA LEU A 153 -10.43 -17.47 17.85
C LEU A 153 -9.21 -17.52 16.94
N CYS A 154 -9.02 -16.47 16.14
CA CYS A 154 -7.87 -16.38 15.26
C CYS A 154 -6.68 -15.78 16.01
N ASP A 155 -5.70 -16.61 16.37
CA ASP A 155 -4.48 -16.20 17.09
C ASP A 155 -3.76 -15.01 16.43
N PHE A 156 -3.68 -15.02 15.09
CA PHE A 156 -3.05 -13.93 14.32
C PHE A 156 -3.78 -12.59 14.48
N PHE A 157 -5.11 -12.63 14.59
CA PHE A 157 -5.91 -11.43 14.80
C PHE A 157 -5.81 -10.96 16.25
N GLU A 158 -5.94 -11.87 17.22
CA GLU A 158 -5.85 -11.52 18.65
C GLU A 158 -4.49 -10.93 19.01
N THR A 159 -3.40 -11.52 18.51
CA THR A 159 -2.04 -10.98 18.70
C THR A 159 -1.92 -9.56 18.15
N LEU A 160 -2.49 -9.30 16.96
CA LEU A 160 -2.50 -7.95 16.39
C LEU A 160 -3.31 -6.97 17.24
N GLN A 161 -4.38 -7.40 17.90
CA GLN A 161 -5.21 -6.51 18.73
C GLN A 161 -4.47 -6.04 19.99
N THR A 162 -3.52 -6.82 20.50
CA THR A 162 -2.72 -6.45 21.68
C THR A 162 -1.56 -5.53 21.37
N MET A 163 -1.20 -5.35 20.08
CA MET A 163 -0.05 -4.54 19.69
C MET A 163 -0.37 -3.05 19.59
N GLU A 164 0.60 -2.24 20.02
CA GLU A 164 0.60 -0.79 19.88
C GLU A 164 0.87 -0.35 18.45
N THR A 165 0.44 0.88 18.13
CA THR A 165 0.50 1.43 16.77
C THR A 165 1.94 1.64 16.29
N SER A 166 2.86 1.98 17.19
CA SER A 166 4.30 2.17 16.93
C SER A 166 5.03 0.87 16.55
N GLU A 167 4.48 -0.29 16.91
CA GLU A 167 5.11 -1.60 16.70
C GLU A 167 4.60 -2.32 15.45
N LEU A 168 3.59 -1.76 14.77
CA LEU A 168 2.86 -2.48 13.72
C LEU A 168 3.72 -2.75 12.48
N LEU A 169 4.44 -1.75 12.00
CA LEU A 169 5.19 -1.88 10.75
C LEU A 169 6.33 -0.84 10.70
N PRO A 170 7.60 -1.26 10.50
CA PRO A 170 8.69 -0.32 10.33
C PRO A 170 8.59 0.42 8.98
N SER A 171 9.34 1.51 8.82
CA SER A 171 9.41 2.24 7.55
C SER A 171 9.89 1.32 6.42
N GLY A 172 9.23 1.39 5.27
CA GLY A 172 9.53 0.56 4.12
C GLY A 172 8.38 0.45 3.13
N VAL A 173 8.65 -0.24 2.02
CA VAL A 173 7.64 -0.59 1.01
C VAL A 173 7.34 -2.07 1.14
N TYR A 174 6.08 -2.40 1.38
CA TYR A 174 5.63 -3.76 1.61
C TYR A 174 4.75 -4.23 0.45
N THR A 175 5.27 -5.20 -0.30
CA THR A 175 4.47 -5.98 -1.25
C THR A 175 3.46 -6.87 -0.53
N LEU A 176 2.54 -7.48 -1.28
CA LEU A 176 1.59 -8.44 -0.70
C LEU A 176 2.31 -9.63 -0.06
N GLU A 177 3.36 -10.12 -0.70
CA GLU A 177 4.23 -11.18 -0.19
C GLU A 177 4.97 -10.74 1.08
N ASP A 178 5.62 -9.57 1.04
CA ASP A 178 6.33 -9.00 2.20
C ASP A 178 5.41 -8.91 3.44
N LEU A 179 4.15 -8.47 3.26
CA LEU A 179 3.17 -8.42 4.34
C LEU A 179 2.81 -9.79 4.89
N THR A 180 2.63 -10.78 4.02
CA THR A 180 2.30 -12.14 4.46
C THR A 180 3.44 -12.76 5.25
N ASP A 181 4.67 -12.56 4.81
CA ASP A 181 5.84 -13.12 5.49
C ASP A 181 6.13 -12.40 6.80
N TYR A 182 6.00 -11.07 6.82
CA TYR A 182 6.08 -10.29 8.04
C TYR A 182 5.03 -10.73 9.07
N GLY A 183 3.78 -10.92 8.66
CA GLY A 183 2.72 -11.38 9.56
C GLY A 183 2.91 -12.81 10.06
N LYS A 184 3.46 -13.72 9.24
CA LYS A 184 3.85 -15.06 9.71
C LYS A 184 4.96 -14.99 10.76
N ALA A 185 6.00 -14.21 10.50
CA ALA A 185 7.14 -14.07 11.40
C ALA A 185 6.75 -13.49 12.78
N HIS A 186 5.82 -12.54 12.79
CA HIS A 186 5.39 -11.86 14.02
C HIS A 186 4.06 -12.38 14.58
N LYS A 187 3.50 -13.47 14.03
CA LYS A 187 2.17 -14.01 14.37
C LYS A 187 1.06 -12.96 14.33
N MET A 188 1.12 -12.04 13.37
CA MET A 188 0.12 -11.00 13.16
C MET A 188 -0.69 -11.28 11.89
N CYS A 189 -1.97 -10.89 11.89
CA CYS A 189 -2.82 -11.01 10.71
C CYS A 189 -2.45 -9.93 9.67
N PRO A 190 -1.87 -10.29 8.49
CA PRO A 190 -1.44 -9.30 7.50
C PRO A 190 -2.59 -8.45 6.95
N TYR A 191 -3.78 -9.06 6.81
CA TYR A 191 -4.98 -8.39 6.31
C TYR A 191 -5.45 -7.25 7.24
N TYR A 192 -5.51 -7.50 8.55
CA TYR A 192 -5.92 -6.47 9.49
C TYR A 192 -4.77 -5.51 9.82
N LEU A 193 -3.52 -5.98 9.77
CA LEU A 193 -2.33 -5.15 9.94
C LEU A 193 -2.29 -4.05 8.88
N SER A 194 -2.42 -4.43 7.60
CA SER A 194 -2.40 -3.47 6.49
C SER A 194 -3.50 -2.41 6.65
N ARG A 195 -4.69 -2.79 7.13
CA ARG A 195 -5.79 -1.85 7.42
C ARG A 195 -5.50 -0.90 8.59
N ARG A 196 -4.82 -1.34 9.66
CA ARG A 196 -4.43 -0.47 10.77
C ARG A 196 -3.35 0.54 10.37
N VAL A 197 -2.52 0.19 9.38
CA VAL A 197 -1.40 1.02 8.89
C VAL A 197 -1.86 2.06 7.84
N ILE A 198 -3.08 1.99 7.31
CA ILE A 198 -3.62 2.95 6.33
C ILE A 198 -3.46 4.42 6.75
N PRO A 199 -3.74 4.84 8.00
CA PRO A 199 -3.63 6.25 8.40
C PRO A 199 -2.19 6.78 8.38
N MET A 200 -1.21 5.91 8.65
CA MET A 200 0.22 6.26 8.71
C MET A 200 0.95 6.09 7.37
N ALA A 201 0.33 5.43 6.38
CA ALA A 201 0.94 5.21 5.07
C ALA A 201 1.04 6.48 4.22
N ASP A 202 2.13 6.62 3.47
CA ASP A 202 2.36 7.70 2.50
C ASP A 202 1.91 7.30 1.10
N VAL A 203 2.01 6.00 0.78
CA VAL A 203 1.55 5.43 -0.48
C VAL A 203 0.72 4.18 -0.21
N ILE A 204 -0.48 4.11 -0.78
CA ILE A 204 -1.34 2.94 -0.72
C ILE A 204 -1.70 2.52 -2.14
N ILE A 205 -1.45 1.25 -2.47
CA ILE A 205 -1.73 0.66 -3.78
C ILE A 205 -2.81 -0.42 -3.64
N TYR A 206 -3.98 -0.22 -4.24
CA TYR A 206 -5.09 -1.17 -4.11
C TYR A 206 -6.01 -1.21 -5.34
N SER A 207 -7.02 -2.10 -5.33
CA SER A 207 -7.94 -2.27 -6.47
C SER A 207 -9.09 -1.25 -6.47
N PHE A 208 -9.54 -0.77 -7.64
CA PHE A 208 -10.69 0.16 -7.76
C PHE A 208 -11.92 -0.20 -6.93
N HIS A 209 -12.18 -1.50 -6.73
CA HIS A 209 -13.29 -1.97 -5.91
C HIS A 209 -13.23 -1.49 -4.45
N TYR A 210 -12.03 -1.32 -3.90
CA TYR A 210 -11.81 -0.82 -2.55
C TYR A 210 -12.01 0.69 -2.43
N MET A 211 -11.80 1.44 -3.51
CA MET A 211 -12.05 2.89 -3.53
C MET A 211 -13.55 3.19 -3.43
N LEU A 212 -14.36 2.29 -3.99
CA LEU A 212 -15.81 2.41 -4.04
C LEU A 212 -16.51 1.69 -2.89
N ASP A 213 -15.78 0.87 -2.11
CA ASP A 213 -16.31 0.23 -0.90
C ASP A 213 -16.24 1.24 0.26
N PRO A 214 -17.39 1.67 0.82
CA PRO A 214 -17.41 2.64 1.92
C PRO A 214 -16.54 2.23 3.10
N LYS A 215 -16.42 0.93 3.38
CA LYS A 215 -15.64 0.40 4.51
C LYS A 215 -14.14 0.61 4.38
N VAL A 216 -13.65 0.89 3.17
CA VAL A 216 -12.24 1.17 2.92
C VAL A 216 -12.05 2.63 2.52
N ALA A 217 -12.98 3.21 1.78
CA ALA A 217 -12.99 4.64 1.48
C ALA A 217 -12.95 5.52 2.75
N GLU A 218 -13.66 5.13 3.82
CA GLU A 218 -13.66 5.86 5.10
C GLU A 218 -12.34 5.77 5.87
N LEU A 219 -11.46 4.82 5.54
CA LEU A 219 -10.19 4.61 6.24
C LEU A 219 -9.03 5.40 5.63
N VAL A 220 -9.16 5.82 4.37
CA VAL A 220 -8.07 6.38 3.55
C VAL A 220 -7.92 7.88 3.73
#